data_AF-A0A8H8BWY5-F1
#
_entry.id   AF-A0A8H8BWY5-F1
#
_cell.length_a   1.000
_cell.length_b   1.000
_cell.length_c   1.000
_cell.angle_alpha   90.00
_cell.angle_beta   90.00
_cell.angle_gamma   90.00
#
_symmetry.space_group_name_H-M   'P 1'
#
loop_
_entity.id
_entity.type
_entity.pdbx_description
1 polymer ?
#
loop_
_entity_poly.entity_id
_entity_poly.type
_entity_poly.pdbx_seq_one_letter_code
_entity_poly.pdbx_strand_id
1 'polypeptide(L)'
;MIDLTSPTPSPTPSTDIPGADVNYMGQRHYNHFFFHGKNDPNEAEAESKCQYCQLKKFSTHNLYPISIVFDEHEHRTIPRGFTFIEENILRDGVLLANEMFLSGCGCDGDYQCMFSTCHCLQDVQNEESGVKQNAYHVVGERKGCLRGH
;
A
#
# COMPACT_ATOMS: atom_id res chain seq x y z
N MET A 1 29.37 8.36 39.86
CA MET A 1 29.95 8.73 38.56
C MET A 1 29.47 7.71 37.55
N ILE A 2 28.47 8.09 36.75
CA ILE A 2 28.00 7.32 35.59
C ILE A 2 27.87 8.36 34.48
N ASP A 3 28.54 8.07 33.39
CA ASP A 3 28.76 8.92 32.23
C ASP A 3 27.46 9.12 31.44
N LEU A 4 27.10 10.37 31.17
CA LEU A 4 25.93 10.79 30.38
C LEU A 4 26.42 11.06 28.95
N THR A 5 26.56 10.01 28.14
CA THR A 5 26.84 10.18 26.71
C THR A 5 25.57 10.57 25.96
N SER A 6 25.64 11.75 25.35
CA SER A 6 24.65 12.44 24.53
C SER A 6 24.03 11.57 23.42
N PRO A 7 22.75 11.77 23.05
CA PRO A 7 22.17 11.12 21.89
C PRO A 7 22.82 11.63 20.60
N THR A 8 23.29 10.70 19.78
CA THR A 8 23.79 10.95 18.43
C THR A 8 22.67 11.53 17.56
N PRO A 9 22.91 12.62 16.81
CA PRO A 9 21.89 13.17 15.92
C PRO A 9 21.61 12.18 14.77
N SER A 10 20.32 11.97 14.51
CA SER A 10 19.83 11.19 13.37
C SER A 10 20.32 11.82 12.05
N PRO A 11 20.72 11.02 11.05
CA PRO A 11 21.12 11.56 9.76
C PRO A 11 19.91 12.21 9.09
N THR A 12 19.97 13.53 8.89
CA THR A 12 19.06 14.25 8.00
C THR A 12 19.21 13.68 6.57
N PRO A 13 18.12 13.41 5.84
CA PRO A 13 18.22 13.04 4.44
C PRO A 13 18.78 14.24 3.67
N SER A 14 20.02 14.14 3.19
CA SER A 14 20.62 15.18 2.36
C SER A 14 19.88 15.24 1.02
N THR A 15 19.25 16.37 0.74
CA THR A 15 18.57 16.64 -0.53
C THR A 15 19.52 17.09 -1.65
N ASP A 16 20.83 16.99 -1.46
CA ASP A 16 21.82 17.31 -2.49
C ASP A 16 22.31 16.02 -3.15
N ILE A 17 21.68 15.61 -4.26
CA ILE A 17 22.33 14.72 -5.24
C ILE A 17 22.63 15.56 -6.49
N PRO A 18 23.87 16.05 -6.65
CA PRO A 18 24.31 16.68 -7.89
C PRO A 18 24.34 15.62 -9.00
N GLY A 19 23.61 15.88 -10.10
CA GLY A 19 23.56 15.00 -11.27
C GLY A 19 22.27 14.19 -11.40
N ALA A 20 21.12 14.88 -11.39
CA ALA A 20 19.84 14.30 -11.80
C ALA A 20 19.99 13.70 -13.20
N ASP A 21 20.19 12.40 -13.23
CA ASP A 21 20.38 11.56 -14.40
C ASP A 21 19.07 11.54 -15.20
N VAL A 22 18.97 12.47 -16.15
CA VAL A 22 17.88 12.62 -17.12
C VAL A 22 17.58 11.33 -17.92
N ASN A 23 18.37 10.27 -17.76
CA ASN A 23 18.21 9.01 -18.47
C ASN A 23 17.86 7.81 -17.56
N TYR A 24 17.73 8.00 -16.24
CA TYR A 24 17.57 6.88 -15.30
C TYR A 24 16.29 6.06 -15.53
N MET A 25 15.12 6.69 -15.70
CA MET A 25 13.88 5.94 -15.96
C MET A 25 13.78 5.46 -17.40
N GLY A 26 14.34 6.21 -18.36
CA GLY A 26 14.47 5.73 -19.75
C GLY A 26 15.24 4.41 -19.80
N GLN A 27 16.38 4.35 -19.11
CA GLN A 27 17.17 3.12 -18.99
C GLN A 27 16.42 2.02 -18.23
N ARG A 28 15.68 2.34 -17.15
CA ARG A 28 14.90 1.33 -16.41
C ARG A 28 13.74 0.76 -17.19
N HIS A 29 13.02 1.61 -17.94
CA HIS A 29 12.00 1.17 -18.89
C HIS A 29 12.62 0.26 -19.94
N TYR A 30 13.71 0.70 -20.59
CA TYR A 30 14.44 -0.10 -21.56
C TYR A 30 14.83 -1.46 -20.97
N ASN A 31 15.44 -1.49 -19.78
CA ASN A 31 15.85 -2.73 -19.14
C ASN A 31 14.66 -3.67 -18.86
N HIS A 32 13.54 -3.11 -18.38
CA HIS A 32 12.33 -3.88 -18.13
C HIS A 32 11.81 -4.58 -19.39
N PHE A 33 11.69 -3.86 -20.50
CA PHE A 33 11.13 -4.42 -21.73
C PHE A 33 12.07 -5.38 -22.45
N PHE A 34 13.38 -5.13 -22.40
CA PHE A 34 14.34 -5.89 -23.19
C PHE A 34 15.02 -7.04 -22.43
N PHE A 35 15.10 -7.00 -21.10
CA PHE A 35 15.92 -7.97 -20.33
C PHE A 35 15.15 -8.73 -19.26
N HIS A 36 14.16 -8.12 -18.60
CA HIS A 36 13.46 -8.76 -17.48
C HIS A 36 12.37 -9.74 -17.94
N GLY A 37 11.96 -10.66 -17.06
CA GLY A 37 10.89 -11.63 -17.31
C GLY A 37 11.28 -12.80 -18.21
N LYS A 38 12.58 -12.94 -18.49
CA LYS A 38 13.18 -14.02 -19.30
C LYS A 38 13.79 -15.16 -18.46
N ASN A 39 13.68 -15.07 -17.13
CA ASN A 39 14.32 -15.98 -16.18
C ASN A 39 15.85 -16.09 -16.35
N ASP A 40 16.51 -14.98 -16.74
CA ASP A 40 17.97 -14.91 -16.82
C ASP A 40 18.54 -14.66 -15.42
N PRO A 41 19.36 -15.58 -14.86
CA PRO A 41 19.98 -15.39 -13.56
C PRO A 41 20.86 -14.14 -13.47
N ASN A 42 21.46 -13.68 -14.58
CA ASN A 42 22.31 -12.49 -14.61
C ASN A 42 21.51 -11.20 -14.41
N GLU A 43 20.21 -11.22 -14.75
CA GLU A 43 19.30 -10.08 -14.62
C GLU A 43 18.47 -10.14 -13.33
N ALA A 44 18.57 -11.21 -12.54
CA ALA A 44 17.71 -11.42 -11.38
C ALA A 44 17.81 -10.29 -10.33
N GLU A 45 19.01 -9.76 -10.09
CA GLU A 45 19.20 -8.63 -9.17
C GLU A 45 18.59 -7.33 -9.73
N ALA A 46 18.81 -7.05 -11.01
CA ALA A 46 18.25 -5.87 -11.69
C ALA A 46 16.71 -5.93 -11.72
N GLU A 47 16.16 -7.11 -12.01
CA GLU A 47 14.74 -7.40 -12.02
C GLU A 47 14.11 -7.24 -10.62
N SER A 48 14.80 -7.68 -9.56
CA SER A 48 14.31 -7.52 -8.18
C SER A 48 14.14 -6.04 -7.77
N LYS A 49 14.97 -5.15 -8.31
CA LYS A 49 14.97 -3.71 -8.00
C LYS A 49 14.10 -2.91 -8.97
N CYS A 50 13.58 -3.52 -10.04
CA CYS A 50 12.81 -2.84 -11.08
C CYS A 50 11.38 -2.55 -10.62
N GLN A 51 10.97 -1.27 -10.63
CA GLN A 51 9.63 -0.88 -10.18
C GLN A 51 8.49 -1.49 -11.03
N TYR A 52 8.70 -1.64 -12.33
CA TYR A 52 7.72 -2.28 -13.22
C TYR A 52 7.56 -3.78 -12.89
N CYS A 53 8.67 -4.47 -12.60
CA CYS A 53 8.62 -5.86 -12.17
C CYS A 53 7.99 -6.00 -10.77
N GLN A 54 8.16 -5.02 -9.88
CA GLN A 54 7.46 -4.99 -8.59
C GLN A 54 5.94 -4.91 -8.77
N LEU A 55 5.45 -3.98 -9.59
CA LEU A 55 4.01 -3.85 -9.88
C LEU A 55 3.41 -5.10 -10.54
N LYS A 56 4.18 -5.77 -11.41
CA LYS A 56 3.76 -7.03 -12.05
C LYS A 56 3.65 -8.20 -11.05
N LYS A 57 4.39 -8.15 -9.94
CA LYS A 57 4.39 -9.19 -8.90
C LYS A 57 3.23 -9.07 -7.92
N PHE A 58 2.48 -7.96 -7.92
CA PHE A 58 1.31 -7.81 -7.05
C PHE A 58 0.29 -8.91 -7.36
N SER A 59 -0.25 -9.51 -6.30
CA SER A 59 -1.25 -10.57 -6.41
C SER A 59 -2.48 -10.15 -7.22
N THR A 60 -2.80 -8.85 -7.19
CA THR A 60 -3.95 -8.28 -7.90
C THR A 60 -3.64 -7.77 -9.31
N HIS A 61 -2.42 -7.89 -9.81
CA HIS A 61 -1.99 -7.24 -11.07
C HIS A 61 -2.89 -7.59 -12.27
N ASN A 62 -3.32 -8.86 -12.36
CA ASN A 62 -4.17 -9.33 -13.47
C ASN A 62 -5.60 -8.75 -13.44
N LEU A 63 -6.08 -8.34 -12.26
CA LEU A 63 -7.41 -7.76 -12.09
C LEU A 63 -7.36 -6.23 -12.12
N TYR A 64 -6.34 -5.64 -11.50
CA TYR A 64 -6.18 -4.20 -11.30
C TYR A 64 -4.76 -3.77 -11.69
N PRO A 65 -4.44 -3.71 -12.99
CA PRO A 65 -3.10 -3.35 -13.44
C PRO A 65 -2.80 -1.87 -13.15
N ILE A 66 -1.58 -1.59 -12.72
CA ILE A 66 -1.07 -0.23 -12.49
C ILE A 66 -0.13 0.12 -13.65
N SER A 67 -0.40 1.24 -14.32
CA SER A 67 0.47 1.80 -15.36
C SER A 67 1.08 3.13 -14.89
N ILE A 68 2.30 3.39 -15.35
CA ILE A 68 3.00 4.66 -15.14
C ILE A 68 3.29 5.22 -16.52
N VAL A 69 2.78 6.42 -16.80
CA VAL A 69 2.94 7.11 -18.08
C VAL A 69 3.69 8.40 -17.83
N PHE A 70 4.75 8.63 -18.60
CA PHE A 70 5.47 9.91 -18.66
C PHE A 70 5.18 10.53 -20.02
N ASP A 71 4.82 11.80 -20.04
CA ASP A 71 4.72 12.56 -21.29
C ASP A 71 6.11 13.00 -21.78
N GLU A 72 6.16 13.58 -22.97
CA GLU A 72 7.42 13.99 -23.64
C GLU A 72 8.16 15.15 -22.93
N HIS A 73 7.49 15.86 -22.03
CA HIS A 73 8.05 17.01 -21.30
C HIS A 73 8.37 16.67 -19.84
N GLU A 74 7.92 15.51 -19.35
CA GLU A 74 8.16 15.07 -17.98
C GLU A 74 9.55 14.46 -17.84
N HIS A 75 10.38 15.12 -17.02
CA HIS A 75 11.73 14.68 -16.69
C HIS A 75 11.83 14.11 -15.27
N ARG A 76 10.76 14.21 -14.47
CA ARG A 76 10.72 13.60 -13.15
C ARG A 76 10.58 12.11 -13.27
N THR A 77 11.20 11.44 -12.32
CA THR A 77 11.33 10.00 -12.29
C THR A 77 10.93 9.46 -10.94
N ILE A 78 10.58 8.18 -10.87
CA ILE A 78 10.41 7.51 -9.57
C ILE A 78 11.77 7.50 -8.88
N PRO A 79 11.88 7.99 -7.62
CA PRO A 79 13.15 8.07 -6.92
C PRO A 79 13.91 6.73 -6.90
N ARG A 80 15.24 6.81 -6.99
CA ARG A 80 16.11 5.65 -6.85
C ARG A 80 15.87 4.99 -5.49
N GLY A 81 15.70 3.67 -5.47
CA GLY A 81 15.45 2.90 -4.25
C GLY A 81 14.01 2.91 -3.76
N PHE A 82 13.09 3.64 -4.42
CA PHE A 82 11.67 3.51 -4.13
C PHE A 82 11.20 2.09 -4.43
N THR A 83 10.39 1.52 -3.53
CA THR A 83 9.86 0.17 -3.62
C THR A 83 8.34 0.21 -3.50
N PHE A 84 7.65 -0.35 -4.49
CA PHE A 84 6.21 -0.59 -4.40
C PHE A 84 5.93 -1.76 -3.46
N ILE A 85 4.96 -1.61 -2.57
CA ILE A 85 4.52 -2.64 -1.62
C ILE A 85 3.01 -2.86 -1.77
N GLU A 86 2.58 -4.11 -1.62
CA GLU A 86 1.16 -4.49 -1.68
C GLU A 86 0.49 -4.42 -0.29
N GLU A 87 1.27 -4.67 0.75
CA GLU A 87 0.84 -4.63 2.16
C GLU A 87 1.75 -3.72 2.99
N ASN A 88 1.21 -3.20 4.08
CA ASN A 88 1.97 -2.37 5.01
C ASN A 88 3.08 -3.19 5.70
N ILE A 89 4.29 -2.64 5.76
CA ILE A 89 5.41 -3.25 6.49
C ILE A 89 5.53 -2.59 7.85
N LEU A 90 5.20 -3.33 8.91
CA LEU A 90 5.36 -2.88 10.29
C LEU A 90 6.86 -2.82 10.64
N ARG A 91 7.25 -1.78 11.38
CA ARG A 91 8.65 -1.53 11.76
C ARG A 91 8.82 -1.60 13.27
N ASP A 92 10.07 -1.66 13.70
CA ASP A 92 10.42 -1.67 15.12
C ASP A 92 9.76 -0.50 15.87
N GLY A 93 9.16 -0.82 17.01
CA GLY A 93 8.40 0.14 17.83
C GLY A 93 6.90 0.21 17.51
N VAL A 94 6.44 -0.41 16.43
CA VAL A 94 4.99 -0.55 16.17
C VAL A 94 4.43 -1.71 16.97
N LEU A 95 3.46 -1.43 17.84
CA LEU A 95 2.76 -2.43 18.65
C LEU A 95 1.39 -2.71 18.05
N LEU A 96 1.14 -3.97 17.73
CA LEU A 96 -0.19 -4.45 17.36
C LEU A 96 -0.99 -4.82 18.60
N ALA A 97 -2.32 -4.81 18.45
CA ALA A 97 -3.20 -5.43 19.44
C ALA A 97 -2.84 -6.92 19.58
N ASN A 98 -2.81 -7.41 20.82
CA ASN A 98 -2.63 -8.84 21.07
C ASN A 98 -3.84 -9.61 20.50
N GLU A 99 -3.60 -10.79 19.93
CA GLU A 99 -4.62 -11.66 19.34
C GLU A 99 -5.77 -11.95 20.30
N MET A 100 -5.51 -12.05 21.62
CA MET A 100 -6.54 -12.24 22.64
C MET A 100 -7.53 -11.06 22.79
N PHE A 101 -7.23 -9.89 22.21
CA PHE A 101 -8.16 -8.75 22.15
C PHE A 101 -8.87 -8.63 20.80
N LEU A 102 -8.59 -9.52 19.82
CA LEU A 102 -9.28 -9.50 18.55
C LEU A 102 -10.69 -10.08 18.72
N SER A 103 -11.68 -9.29 18.33
CA SER A 103 -13.10 -9.67 18.34
C SER A 103 -13.70 -9.51 16.95
N GLY A 104 -14.36 -10.55 16.46
CA GLY A 104 -15.21 -10.50 15.26
C GLY A 104 -16.69 -10.54 15.62
N CYS A 105 -17.56 -10.38 14.63
CA CYS A 105 -18.99 -10.65 14.78
C CYS A 105 -19.32 -12.11 14.46
N GLY A 106 -20.37 -12.65 15.07
CA GLY A 106 -20.92 -13.99 14.78
C GLY A 106 -22.10 -13.96 13.81
N CYS A 107 -22.16 -12.97 12.91
CA CYS A 107 -23.25 -12.83 11.96
C CYS A 107 -23.24 -13.95 10.90
N ASP A 108 -24.40 -14.51 10.56
CA ASP A 108 -24.54 -15.60 9.58
C ASP A 108 -24.25 -15.19 8.13
N GLY A 109 -24.18 -13.88 7.85
CA GLY A 109 -23.88 -13.36 6.52
C GLY A 109 -23.76 -11.83 6.45
N ASP A 110 -23.29 -11.35 5.29
CA ASP A 110 -22.99 -9.94 5.05
C ASP A 110 -24.19 -9.01 5.24
N TYR A 111 -25.41 -9.51 5.02
CA TYR A 111 -26.62 -8.72 5.22
C TYR A 111 -26.84 -8.39 6.70
N GLN A 112 -26.48 -9.28 7.63
CA GLN A 112 -26.63 -9.04 9.06
C GLN A 112 -25.55 -8.07 9.57
N CYS A 113 -24.37 -8.09 8.93
CA CYS A 113 -23.25 -7.19 9.24
C CYS A 113 -23.55 -5.71 8.98
N MET A 114 -24.69 -5.38 8.38
CA MET A 114 -25.05 -4.00 8.06
C MET A 114 -25.88 -3.29 9.12
N PHE A 115 -26.35 -3.99 10.15
CA PHE A 115 -27.23 -3.45 11.19
C PHE A 115 -26.51 -3.27 12.51
N SER A 116 -27.12 -2.49 13.41
CA SER A 116 -26.63 -2.24 14.78
C SER A 116 -26.42 -3.50 15.62
N THR A 117 -27.03 -4.62 15.23
CA THR A 117 -26.85 -5.93 15.90
C THR A 117 -25.49 -6.57 15.61
N CYS A 118 -24.74 -6.07 14.63
CA CYS A 118 -23.40 -6.56 14.32
C CYS A 118 -22.38 -6.01 15.33
N HIS A 119 -21.61 -6.90 15.98
CA HIS A 119 -20.61 -6.52 16.97
C HIS A 119 -19.54 -5.55 16.42
N CYS A 120 -19.18 -5.67 15.14
CA CYS A 120 -18.21 -4.78 14.49
C CYS A 120 -18.69 -3.32 14.37
N LEU A 121 -19.99 -3.06 14.58
CA LEU A 121 -20.59 -1.73 14.46
C LEU A 121 -20.99 -1.13 15.82
N GLN A 122 -20.67 -1.80 16.95
CA GLN A 122 -21.10 -1.38 18.29
C GLN A 122 -20.62 0.03 18.68
N ASP A 123 -19.48 0.46 18.16
CA ASP A 123 -18.87 1.76 18.45
C ASP A 123 -19.35 2.87 17.50
N VAL A 124 -20.13 2.53 16.47
CA VAL A 124 -20.73 3.52 15.57
C VAL A 124 -21.95 4.10 16.28
N GLN A 125 -22.04 5.42 16.40
CA GLN A 125 -23.19 6.07 17.02
C GLN A 125 -24.28 6.32 15.98
N ASN A 126 -25.44 5.69 16.15
CA ASN A 126 -26.65 6.01 15.40
C ASN A 126 -27.85 5.90 16.35
N GLU A 127 -28.63 6.97 16.47
CA GLU A 127 -29.76 7.06 17.39
C GLU A 127 -31.01 6.30 16.89
N GLU A 128 -31.04 5.93 15.60
CA GLU A 128 -32.16 5.20 15.01
C GLU A 128 -31.94 3.68 15.04
N SER A 129 -32.73 2.99 15.86
CA SER A 129 -32.74 1.53 15.94
C SER A 129 -33.33 0.88 14.68
N GLY A 130 -32.72 -0.21 14.21
CA GLY A 130 -33.17 -0.97 13.03
C GLY A 130 -32.74 -0.39 11.68
N VAL A 131 -31.94 0.68 11.69
CA VAL A 131 -31.38 1.28 10.47
C VAL A 131 -30.06 0.60 10.08
N LYS A 132 -29.77 0.64 8.78
CA LYS A 132 -28.50 0.18 8.21
C LYS A 132 -27.39 1.10 8.69
N GLN A 133 -26.46 0.58 9.46
CA GLN A 133 -25.42 1.34 10.17
C GLN A 133 -24.04 1.20 9.53
N ASN A 134 -23.82 0.18 8.69
CA ASN A 134 -22.55 0.06 7.98
C ASN A 134 -22.32 1.20 6.98
N ALA A 135 -21.06 1.52 6.72
CA ALA A 135 -20.68 2.60 5.81
C ALA A 135 -21.01 2.34 4.33
N TYR A 136 -21.37 1.12 3.93
CA TYR A 136 -21.52 0.72 2.53
C TYR A 136 -22.91 0.20 2.19
N HIS A 137 -23.34 0.39 0.94
CA HIS A 137 -24.55 -0.26 0.43
C HIS A 137 -24.30 -1.77 0.23
N VAL A 138 -25.14 -2.62 0.83
CA VAL A 138 -25.02 -4.09 0.70
C VAL A 138 -25.89 -4.66 -0.43
N VAL A 139 -26.88 -3.89 -0.89
CA VAL A 139 -27.83 -4.27 -1.95
C VAL A 139 -28.14 -3.07 -2.86
N GLY A 140 -28.69 -3.36 -4.04
CA GLY A 140 -29.09 -2.36 -5.05
C GLY A 140 -27.96 -1.93 -5.98
N GLU A 141 -28.22 -0.95 -6.84
CA GLU A 141 -27.27 -0.49 -7.88
C GLU A 141 -25.98 0.10 -7.33
N ARG A 142 -26.02 0.64 -6.12
CA ARG A 142 -24.86 1.22 -5.42
C ARG A 142 -24.12 0.20 -4.55
N LYS A 143 -24.41 -1.11 -4.67
CA LYS A 143 -23.80 -2.15 -3.83
C LYS A 143 -22.26 -2.03 -3.86
N GLY A 144 -21.64 -2.05 -2.68
CA GLY A 144 -20.20 -1.88 -2.49
C GLY A 144 -19.74 -0.42 -2.44
N CYS A 145 -20.58 0.55 -2.80
CA CYS A 145 -20.23 1.96 -2.69
C CYS A 145 -20.42 2.48 -1.26
N LEU A 146 -19.59 3.46 -0.88
CA LEU A 146 -19.74 4.22 0.35
C LEU A 146 -21.08 4.98 0.34
N ARG A 147 -21.77 5.00 1.47
CA ARG A 147 -23.00 5.77 1.66
C ARG A 147 -22.65 7.26 1.76
N GLY A 148 -23.43 8.10 1.08
CA GLY A 148 -23.34 9.55 1.27
C GLY A 148 -24.11 9.95 2.53
N HIS A 149 -23.58 10.93 3.26
CA HIS A 149 -24.32 11.68 4.27
C HIS A 149 -25.07 12.85 3.61
#